data_AF-A0A7V9TFY4-F1
#
_entry.id   AF-A0A7V9TFY4-F1
#
_cell.length_a   1.000
_cell.length_b   1.000
_cell.length_c   1.000
_cell.angle_alpha   90.00
_cell.angle_beta   90.00
_cell.angle_gamma   90.00
#
_symmetry.space_group_name_H-M   'P 1'
#
loop_
_entity.id
_entity.type
_entity.pdbx_description
1 polymer ?
#
loop_
_entity_poly.entity_id
_entity_poly.type
_entity_poly.pdbx_seq_one_letter_code
_entity_poly.pdbx_strand_id
1 'polypeptide(L)' 'MAGERFRVNAPTVIHQTIDGEAVIIHLDRGLYYSLDVLGAEIWDRLAAGSSPDQVAQSLGGGFATDQATFSDA' A
#
# COMPACT_ATOMS: atom_id res chain seq x y z
N MET A 1 17.43 -11.28 -9.40
CA MET A 1 17.44 -10.83 -7.99
C MET A 1 16.04 -11.04 -7.45
N ALA A 2 15.84 -11.96 -6.50
CA ALA A 2 14.53 -12.15 -5.88
C ALA A 2 14.42 -11.18 -4.70
N GLY A 3 13.76 -10.04 -4.90
CA GLY A 3 13.50 -9.08 -3.81
C GLY A 3 12.52 -9.65 -2.79
N GLU A 4 12.47 -9.05 -1.60
CA GLU A 4 11.52 -9.41 -0.54
C GLU A 4 10.07 -9.32 -1.04
N ARG A 5 9.20 -10.22 -0.58
CA ARG A 5 7.77 -10.23 -0.92
C ARG A 5 6.96 -10.08 0.35
N PHE A 6 5.87 -9.33 0.24
CA PHE A 6 4.97 -9.06 1.37
C PHE A 6 3.64 -9.76 1.16
N ARG A 7 2.90 -9.93 2.25
CA ARG A 7 1.51 -10.37 2.24
C ARG A 7 0.75 -9.59 3.30
N VAL A 8 -0.54 -9.36 3.07
CA VAL A 8 -1.41 -8.76 4.08
C VAL A 8 -1.49 -9.71 5.29
N ASN A 9 -1.46 -9.13 6.50
CA ASN A 9 -1.63 -9.86 7.75
C ASN A 9 -3.12 -10.21 7.99
N ALA A 10 -3.72 -10.98 7.09
CA ALA A 10 -5.09 -11.44 7.23
C ALA A 10 -5.19 -12.58 8.27
N PRO A 11 -6.28 -12.65 9.06
CA PRO A 11 -7.47 -11.80 9.00
C PRO A 11 -7.39 -10.50 9.82
N THR A 12 -6.33 -10.31 10.62
CA THR A 12 -6.19 -9.17 11.54
C THR A 12 -6.18 -7.81 10.85
N VAL A 13 -5.60 -7.73 9.65
CA VAL A 13 -5.61 -6.55 8.79
C VAL A 13 -6.52 -6.82 7.60
N ILE A 14 -7.52 -5.96 7.43
CA ILE A 14 -8.37 -5.90 6.24
C ILE A 14 -8.12 -4.59 5.51
N HIS A 15 -8.40 -4.58 4.20
CA HIS A 15 -8.32 -3.37 3.40
C HIS A 15 -9.38 -3.38 2.32
N GLN A 16 -9.75 -2.18 1.86
CA GLN A 16 -10.65 -1.98 0.73
C GLN A 16 -10.23 -0.73 -0.03
N THR A 17 -10.21 -0.84 -1.36
CA THR A 17 -9.97 0.30 -2.25
C THR A 17 -11.32 0.93 -2.64
N ILE A 18 -11.49 2.22 -2.40
CA ILE A 18 -12.70 3.02 -2.64
C ILE A 18 -12.27 4.29 -3.35
N ASP A 19 -12.85 4.58 -4.52
CA ASP A 19 -12.50 5.74 -5.35
C ASP A 19 -10.99 5.91 -5.64
N GLY A 20 -10.27 4.78 -5.67
CA GLY A 20 -8.83 4.73 -5.89
C GLY A 20 -7.98 4.87 -4.63
N GLU A 21 -8.56 5.27 -3.49
CA GLU A 21 -7.88 5.32 -2.20
C GLU A 21 -8.03 3.99 -1.45
N ALA A 22 -7.01 3.58 -0.70
CA ALA A 22 -7.06 2.34 0.07
C ALA A 22 -7.27 2.63 1.55
N VAL A 23 -8.35 2.07 2.11
CA VAL A 23 -8.62 2.10 3.55
C VAL A 23 -8.13 0.79 4.15
N ILE A 24 -7.28 0.87 5.17
CA ILE A 24 -6.70 -0.29 5.87
C ILE A 24 -7.09 -0.24 7.33
N ILE A 25 -7.58 -1.36 7.86
CA ILE A 25 -8.06 -1.48 9.23
C ILE A 25 -7.33 -2.62 9.93
N HIS A 26 -6.68 -2.31 11.05
CA HIS A 26 -6.16 -3.32 11.97
C HIS A 26 -7.18 -3.61 13.06
N LEU A 27 -7.90 -4.73 12.92
CA LEU A 27 -9.07 -5.07 13.74
C LEU A 27 -8.73 -5.18 15.24
N ASP A 28 -7.61 -5.81 15.60
CA ASP A 28 -7.27 -6.03 17.02
C ASP A 28 -6.87 -4.75 17.76
N ARG A 29 -6.31 -3.77 17.04
CA ARG A 29 -5.78 -2.53 17.62
C ARG A 29 -6.72 -1.34 17.41
N GLY A 30 -7.75 -1.49 16.58
CA GLY A 30 -8.63 -0.41 16.18
C GLY A 30 -7.90 0.72 15.44
N LEU A 31 -6.81 0.41 14.73
CA LEU A 31 -6.05 1.38 13.97
C LEU A 31 -6.56 1.45 12.53
N TYR A 32 -6.63 2.66 12.00
CA TYR A 32 -7.16 2.97 10.68
C TYR A 32 -6.13 3.79 9.92
N TYR A 33 -5.87 3.39 8.67
CA TYR A 33 -4.98 4.09 7.76
C TYR A 33 -5.71 4.32 6.44
N SER A 34 -5.45 5.45 5.81
CA SER A 34 -5.85 5.71 4.43
C SER A 34 -4.61 5.95 3.59
N LEU A 35 -4.62 5.44 2.37
CA LEU A 35 -3.60 5.68 1.36
C LEU A 35 -4.26 6.41 0.19
N ASP A 36 -3.55 7.38 -0.36
CA ASP A 36 -3.93 8.02 -1.62
C ASP A 36 -3.92 7.03 -2.79
N VAL A 37 -4.23 7.52 -3.99
CA VAL A 37 -4.31 6.69 -5.20
C VAL A 37 -3.01 5.94 -5.49
N LEU A 38 -1.86 6.57 -5.28
CA LEU A 38 -0.56 5.95 -5.53
C LEU A 38 -0.23 4.90 -4.46
N GLY A 39 -0.51 5.22 -3.20
CA GLY A 39 -0.33 4.31 -2.07
C GLY A 39 -1.24 3.08 -2.17
N ALA A 40 -2.47 3.25 -2.64
CA ALA A 40 -3.40 2.16 -2.92
C ALA A 40 -2.85 1.22 -4.01
N GLU A 41 -2.33 1.78 -5.11
CA GLU A 41 -1.73 0.97 -6.17
C GLU A 41 -0.50 0.18 -5.66
N ILE A 42 0.35 0.82 -4.85
CA ILE A 42 1.50 0.16 -4.21
C ILE A 42 1.01 -0.98 -3.32
N TRP A 43 0.03 -0.70 -2.46
CA TRP A 43 -0.53 -1.67 -1.53
C TRP A 43 -1.08 -2.90 -2.25
N ASP A 44 -1.91 -2.71 -3.28
CA ASP A 44 -2.53 -3.80 -4.03
C ASP A 44 -1.48 -4.68 -4.71
N ARG A 45 -0.42 -4.08 -5.27
CA ARG A 45 0.68 -4.84 -5.89
C ARG A 45 1.48 -5.65 -4.88
N LEU A 46 1.76 -5.07 -3.71
CA LEU A 46 2.43 -5.76 -2.60
C LEU A 46 1.55 -6.88 -2.05
N ALA A 47 0.25 -6.65 -1.87
CA ALA A 47 -0.72 -7.64 -1.43
C ALA A 47 -0.85 -8.81 -2.43
N ALA A 48 -0.71 -8.54 -3.73
CA ALA A 48 -0.63 -9.54 -4.79
C ALA A 48 0.73 -10.28 -4.86
N GLY A 49 1.67 -9.96 -3.97
CA GLY A 49 2.96 -10.64 -3.85
C GLY A 49 4.07 -10.09 -4.73
N SER A 50 3.91 -8.90 -5.34
CA SER A 50 5.01 -8.23 -6.05
C SER A 50 6.11 -7.84 -5.06
N SER A 51 7.38 -7.89 -5.50
CA SER A 51 8.47 -7.34 -4.68
C SER A 51 8.52 -5.81 -4.80
N PRO A 52 9.06 -5.08 -3.81
CA PRO A 52 9.25 -3.63 -3.89
C PRO A 52 9.96 -3.19 -5.17
N ASP A 53 10.98 -3.92 -5.62
CA ASP A 53 11.69 -3.62 -6.87
C ASP A 53 10.77 -3.68 -8.10
N GLN A 54 9.86 -4.67 -8.14
CA GLN A 54 8.89 -4.81 -9.24
C GLN A 54 7.89 -3.66 -9.22
N VAL A 55 7.44 -3.26 -8.02
CA VAL A 55 6.54 -2.12 -7.84
C VAL A 55 7.23 -0.82 -8.25
N ALA A 56 8.45 -0.56 -7.77
CA ALA A 56 9.23 0.63 -8.12
C ALA A 56 9.51 0.73 -9.62
N GLN A 57 9.85 -0.38 -10.29
CA GLN A 57 10.02 -0.41 -11.74
C GLN A 57 8.73 -0.07 -12.49
N SER A 58 7.57 -0.52 -11.99
CA SER A 58 6.29 -0.18 -12.62
C SER A 58 5.89 1.29 -12.45
N LEU A 59 6.31 1.93 -11.35
CA LEU A 59 5.93 3.32 -11.01
C LEU A 59 6.94 4.36 -11.51
N GLY A 60 8.21 3.99 -11.69
CA GLY A 60 9.30 4.89 -12.08
C GLY A 60 9.15 5.56 -13.46
N GLY A 61 8.12 5.21 -14.23
CA GLY A 61 7.79 5.87 -15.49
C GLY A 61 6.87 7.09 -15.39
N GLY A 62 6.22 7.36 -14.25
CA GLY A 62 5.03 8.22 -14.24
C GLY A 62 4.85 9.24 -13.10
N PHE A 63 5.63 9.25 -12.02
CA PHE A 63 5.29 10.05 -10.85
C PHE A 63 6.41 10.97 -10.35
N ALA A 64 6.12 12.28 -10.28
CA ALA A 64 6.88 13.22 -9.47
C ALA A 64 6.49 13.00 -8.00
N THR A 65 7.44 12.50 -7.20
CA THR A 65 7.22 12.23 -5.78
C THR A 65 7.16 13.54 -5.02
N ASP A 66 5.98 13.97 -4.56
CA ASP A 66 5.89 14.98 -3.53
C ASP A 66 5.93 14.27 -2.17
N GLN A 67 7.06 14.42 -1.47
CA GLN A 67 7.30 13.85 -0.15
C GLN A 67 6.54 14.67 0.92
N ALA A 68 5.21 14.65 0.89
CA ALA A 68 4.45 15.26 1.97
C ALA A 68 3.06 14.62 2.07
N THR A 69 2.93 13.65 2.96
CA THR A 69 1.95 13.66 4.07
C THR A 69 1.96 12.26 4.71
N PHE A 70 2.86 12.05 5.67
CA PHE A 70 2.56 11.11 6.75
C PHE A 70 1.68 11.90 7.72
N SER A 71 0.36 11.81 7.56
CA SER A 71 -0.58 12.35 8.54
C SER A 71 -0.44 11.51 9.81
N ASP A 72 0.21 12.10 10.81
CA ASP A 72 0.21 11.64 12.19
C ASP A 72 -1.24 11.70 12.69
N ALA A 73 -1.82 10.54 13.03
CA ALA A 73 -3.13 10.40 13.63
C ALA A 73 -3.00 9.59 14.92
#